data_AF-A0A382M9N0-F1
#
_entry.id   AF-A0A382M9N0-F1
#
_cell.length_a   1.000
_cell.length_b   1.000
_cell.length_c   1.000
_cell.angle_alpha   90.00
_cell.angle_beta   90.00
_cell.angle_gamma   90.00
#
_symmetry.space_group_name_H-M   'P 1'
#
loop_
_entity.id
_entity.type
_entity.pdbx_description
1 polymer ?
#
loop_
_entity_poly.entity_id
_entity_poly.type
_entity_poly.pdbx_seq_one_letter_code
_entity_poly.pdbx_strand_id
1 'polypeptide(L)' 'MGLLSWFKDDEDSIVVKTGRSKGPGKPSVAITVGDIRNGSVSDHSGYKNEVVLFVRANKADRKAKA' A
#
# COMPACT_ATOMS: atom_id res chain seq x y z
N MET A 1 -11.26 0.20 15.96
CA MET A 1 -11.08 1.12 14.82
C MET A 1 -10.13 0.46 13.84
N GLY A 2 -10.58 0.17 12.62
CA GLY A 2 -9.73 -0.43 11.57
C GLY A 2 -8.81 0.62 10.94
N LEU A 3 -7.71 0.19 10.31
CA LEU A 3 -6.72 1.09 9.69
C LEU A 3 -7.35 2.13 8.74
N LEU A 4 -8.40 1.75 8.02
CA LEU A 4 -9.05 2.60 7.02
C LEU A 4 -10.04 3.61 7.61
N SER A 5 -10.43 3.46 8.87
CA SER A 5 -11.33 4.41 9.54
C SER A 5 -10.61 5.69 10.00
N TRP A 6 -9.31 5.81 9.74
CA TRP A 6 -8.53 7.03 9.97
C TRP A 6 -8.58 7.99 8.77
N PHE A 7 -9.01 7.52 7.61
CA PHE A 7 -9.18 8.33 6.42
C PHE A 7 -10.65 8.69 6.26
N LYS A 8 -10.93 9.93 5.89
CA LYS A 8 -12.28 10.37 5.50
C LYS A 8 -12.67 9.73 4.17
N ASP A 9 -13.96 9.76 3.85
CA ASP A 9 -14.46 9.14 2.63
C ASP A 9 -13.95 9.83 1.36
N ASP A 10 -13.62 11.12 1.41
CA ASP A 10 -13.12 11.94 0.30
C ASP A 10 -11.59 11.90 0.10
N GLU A 11 -10.87 11.12 0.92
CA GLU A 11 -9.40 11.07 0.93
C GLU A 11 -8.80 9.96 0.04
N ASP A 12 -9.55 9.46 -0.94
CA ASP A 12 -9.12 8.35 -1.81
C ASP A 12 -7.85 8.64 -2.60
N SER A 13 -7.55 9.92 -2.89
CA SER A 13 -6.39 10.34 -3.68
C SER A 13 -5.06 10.38 -2.92
N ILE A 14 -5.08 10.21 -1.59
CA ILE A 14 -3.85 10.27 -0.77
C ILE A 14 -2.94 9.10 -1.12
N VAL A 15 -1.71 9.39 -1.55
CA VAL A 15 -0.68 8.38 -1.82
C VAL A 15 -0.10 7.87 -0.51
N VAL A 16 -0.35 6.60 -0.19
CA VAL A 16 0.15 5.95 1.03
C VAL A 16 1.54 5.36 0.80
N LYS A 17 1.81 4.88 -0.42
CA LYS A 17 3.08 4.25 -0.76
C LYS A 17 3.34 4.29 -2.25
N THR A 18 4.61 4.31 -2.64
CA THR A 18 5.03 3.98 -4.01
C THR A 18 5.61 2.57 -4.04
N GLY A 19 5.11 1.73 -4.95
CA GLY A 19 5.55 0.36 -5.14
C GLY A 19 6.14 0.18 -6.53
N ARG A 20 7.24 -0.57 -6.66
CA ARG A 20 7.76 -0.98 -7.96
C ARG A 20 7.26 -2.39 -8.25
N SER A 21 6.69 -2.62 -9.44
CA SER A 21 6.35 -3.99 -9.86
C SER A 21 7.63 -4.84 -9.95
N LYS A 22 7.53 -6.15 -9.68
CA LYS A 22 8.70 -7.04 -9.68
C LYS A 22 9.24 -7.17 -11.11
N GLY A 23 10.45 -6.69 -11.35
CA GLY A 23 11.17 -6.84 -12.62
C GLY A 23 12.03 -5.63 -12.98
N PRO A 24 13.14 -5.82 -13.70
CA PRO A 24 13.99 -4.72 -14.18
C PRO A 24 13.19 -3.80 -15.11
N GLY A 25 13.39 -2.48 -14.98
CA GLY A 25 12.77 -1.47 -15.84
C GLY A 25 11.29 -1.18 -15.60
N LYS A 26 10.61 -1.89 -14.68
CA LYS A 26 9.20 -1.62 -14.37
C LYS A 26 9.03 -0.27 -13.66
N PRO A 27 8.03 0.54 -14.02
CA PRO A 27 7.79 1.83 -13.39
C PRO A 27 7.24 1.67 -11.98
N SER A 28 7.49 2.69 -11.16
CA SER A 28 6.88 2.82 -9.85
C SER A 28 5.42 3.23 -10.01
N VAL A 29 4.55 2.60 -9.23
CA VAL A 29 3.12 2.86 -9.17
C VAL A 29 2.81 3.48 -7.82
N ALA A 30 2.09 4.59 -7.81
CA ALA A 30 1.55 5.18 -6.59
C ALA A 30 0.35 4.33 -6.13
N ILE A 31 0.33 4.00 -4.84
CA ILE A 31 -0.76 3.27 -4.19
C ILE A 31 -1.48 4.27 -3.29
N THR A 32 -2.74 4.53 -3.62
CA THR A 32 -3.59 5.48 -2.92
C THR A 32 -4.43 4.81 -1.83
N VAL A 33 -5.11 5.61 -1.00
CA VAL A 33 -6.12 5.12 -0.04
C VAL A 33 -7.26 4.42 -0.79
N GLY A 34 -7.69 4.95 -1.92
CA GLY A 34 -8.72 4.33 -2.77
C GLY A 34 -8.28 2.97 -3.30
N ASP A 35 -7.03 2.85 -3.76
CA ASP A 35 -6.48 1.57 -4.23
C ASP A 35 -6.41 0.53 -3.11
N ILE A 36 -6.09 0.96 -1.89
CA ILE A 36 -6.10 0.11 -0.70
C ILE A 36 -7.52 -0.35 -0.37
N ARG A 37 -8.51 0.53 -0.41
CA ARG A 37 -9.93 0.19 -0.21
C ARG A 37 -10.42 -0.81 -1.25
N ASN A 38 -10.00 -0.62 -2.51
CA ASN A 38 -10.31 -1.51 -3.63
C ASN A 38 -9.51 -2.82 -3.64
N GLY A 39 -8.46 -2.92 -2.80
CA GLY A 39 -7.57 -4.08 -2.73
C GLY A 39 -6.72 -4.30 -4.00
N SER A 40 -6.64 -3.32 -4.90
CA SER A 40 -5.88 -3.45 -6.15
C SER A 40 -5.46 -2.10 -6.73
N VAL A 41 -4.37 -2.11 -7.50
CA VAL A 41 -3.85 -0.94 -8.20
C VAL A 41 -3.44 -1.31 -9.63
N SER A 42 -3.75 -0.44 -10.59
CA SER A 42 -3.39 -0.64 -12.00
C SER A 42 -2.21 0.26 -12.39
N ASP A 43 -1.27 -0.28 -13.15
CA ASP A 43 -0.19 0.53 -13.70
C ASP A 43 -0.58 1.21 -15.04
N HIS A 44 0.30 2.08 -15.53
CA HIS A 44 0.19 2.73 -16.85
C HIS A 44 -0.01 1.79 -18.06
N SER A 45 0.28 0.50 -17.93
CA SER A 45 0.07 -0.52 -18.97
C SER A 45 -1.25 -1.28 -18.81
N GLY A 46 -2.05 -0.92 -17.79
CA GLY A 46 -3.30 -1.59 -17.43
C GLY A 46 -3.10 -2.87 -16.63
N TYR A 47 -1.87 -3.19 -16.20
CA TYR A 47 -1.61 -4.39 -15.41
C TYR A 47 -2.09 -4.18 -13.97
N LYS A 48 -2.98 -5.08 -13.53
CA LYS A 48 -3.59 -5.05 -12.19
C LYS A 48 -2.74 -5.80 -11.18
N ASN A 49 -2.32 -5.11 -10.13
CA ASN A 49 -1.63 -5.68 -8.98
C ASN A 49 -2.59 -5.74 -7.79
N GLU A 50 -2.55 -6.83 -7.01
CA GLU A 50 -3.24 -6.90 -5.73
C GLU A 50 -2.51 -6.09 -4.66
N VAL A 51 -3.27 -5.38 -3.82
CA VAL A 51 -2.76 -4.61 -2.70
C VAL A 51 -3.05 -5.37 -1.41
N VAL A 52 -2.00 -5.86 -0.75
CA VAL A 52 -2.10 -6.57 0.53
C VAL A 52 -1.36 -5.79 1.62
N LEU A 53 -2.07 -5.46 2.70
CA LEU A 53 -1.53 -4.78 3.87
C LEU A 53 -1.24 -5.78 4.99
N PHE A 54 -0.01 -5.78 5.46
CA PHE A 54 0.39 -6.56 6.64
C PHE A 54 0.66 -5.62 7.80
N VAL A 55 -0.09 -5.79 8.90
CA VAL A 55 0.26 -5.16 10.16
C VAL A 55 1.45 -5.93 10.73
N ARG A 56 2.56 -5.24 10.97
CA ARG A 56 3.74 -5.83 11.61
C ARG A 56 4.02 -5.11 12.92
N ALA A 57 4.49 -5.86 13.91
CA ALA A 57 5.07 -5.26 15.12
C ALA A 57 6.17 -4.28 14.73
N ASN A 58 6.18 -3.12 15.40
CA ASN A 58 7.20 -2.09 15.20
C ASN A 58 8.58 -2.71 15.45
N LYS A 59 9.56 -2.36 14.61
CA LYS A 59 10.92 -2.88 14.75
C LYS A 59 11.52 -2.54 16.12
N ALA A 60 11.18 -1.38 16.67
CA ALA A 60 11.63 -0.96 18.00
C ALA A 60 11.08 -1.86 19.12
N ASP A 61 9.85 -2.37 18.96
CA ASP A 61 9.20 -3.23 19.96
C ASP A 61 9.68 -4.70 19.88
N ARG A 62 10.40 -5.04 18.81
CA ARG A 62 11.13 -6.31 18.72
C ARG A 62 12.34 -6.18 19.64
N LYS A 63 12.13 -6.33 20.96
CA LYS A 63 13.23 -6.56 21.90
C LYS A 63 14.16 -7.58 21.24
N ALA A 64 15.42 -7.20 21.08
CA ALA A 64 16.46 -8.09 20.59
C ALA A 64 16.33 -9.38 21.39
N LYS A 65 15.89 -10.46 20.74
CA LYS A 65 15.93 -11.77 21.38
C LYS A 65 17.41 -12.01 21.65
N ALA A 66 17.76 -12.05 22.94
CA ALA A 66 19.06 -12.49 23.41
C ALA A 66 19.31 -13.93 22.94
#